data_AF-A0A0F9CS75-F1
#
_entry.id   AF-A0A0F9CS75-F1
#
_cell.length_a   1.000
_cell.length_b   1.000
_cell.length_c   1.000
_cell.angle_alpha   90.00
_cell.angle_beta   90.00
_cell.angle_gamma   90.00
#
_symmetry.space_group_name_H-M   'P 1'
#
loop_
_entity.id
_entity.type
_entity.pdbx_description
1 polymer ?
#
loop_
_entity_poly.entity_id
_entity_poly.type
_entity_poly.pdbx_seq_one_letter_code
_entity_poly.pdbx_strand_id
1 'polypeptide(L)'
;MNKDQVEKTLRSFLEFKEDWDSYQAKPFSKELIKNCIEFVSVLDEDLAEPHVAPFNGGVLFEWSGERDLELTIEEEDDFLDYMLVYPNGNISESRTYKKDWKNLNKLIKYCKGRENGGKSD
;
A
#
# COMPACT_ATOMS: atom_id res chain seq x y z
N MET A 1 9.29 -4.69 -9.56
CA MET A 1 9.45 -4.56 -8.10
C MET A 1 10.19 -5.76 -7.53
N ASN A 2 11.10 -5.54 -6.57
CA ASN A 2 11.76 -6.61 -5.83
C ASN A 2 10.86 -7.06 -4.65
N LYS A 3 10.00 -8.05 -4.90
CA LYS A 3 9.05 -8.57 -3.89
C LYS A 3 9.76 -9.09 -2.63
N ASP A 4 10.93 -9.71 -2.78
CA ASP A 4 11.70 -10.26 -1.65
C ASP A 4 12.18 -9.16 -0.71
N GLN A 5 12.61 -8.02 -1.27
CA GLN A 5 13.04 -6.87 -0.46
C GLN A 5 11.86 -6.27 0.31
N VAL A 6 10.70 -6.11 -0.34
CA VAL A 6 9.49 -5.61 0.31
C VAL A 6 9.03 -6.57 1.42
N GLU A 7 9.02 -7.87 1.16
CA GLU A 7 8.68 -8.89 2.17
C GLU A 7 9.63 -8.83 3.36
N LYS A 8 10.94 -8.69 3.12
CA LYS A 8 11.94 -8.56 4.20
C LYS A 8 11.66 -7.33 5.06
N THR A 9 11.33 -6.19 4.45
CA THR A 9 10.92 -4.98 5.17
C THR A 9 9.69 -5.23 6.02
N LEU A 10 8.63 -5.82 5.46
CA LEU A 10 7.39 -6.14 6.19
C LEU A 10 7.64 -7.06 7.39
N ARG A 11 8.49 -8.08 7.23
CA ARG A 11 8.85 -9.00 8.32
C ARG A 11 9.60 -8.30 9.45
N SER A 12 10.41 -7.28 9.14
CA SER A 12 11.13 -6.50 10.16
C SER A 12 10.20 -5.73 11.11
N PHE A 13 8.98 -5.39 10.68
CA PHE A 13 8.02 -4.70 11.53
C PHE A 13 7.53 -5.54 12.72
N LEU A 14 7.68 -6.87 12.67
CA LEU A 14 7.40 -7.74 13.82
C LEU A 14 8.38 -7.55 14.99
N GLU A 15 9.50 -6.86 14.77
CA GLU A 15 10.48 -6.55 15.81
C GLU A 15 10.09 -5.29 16.61
N PHE A 16 9.08 -4.54 16.13
CA PHE A 16 8.64 -3.30 16.76
C PHE A 16 7.91 -3.62 18.07
N LYS A 17 8.30 -2.88 19.12
CA LYS A 17 7.71 -2.99 20.45
C LYS A 17 6.55 -2.00 20.58
N GLU A 18 5.78 -2.16 21.64
CA GLU A 18 4.79 -1.15 22.05
C GLU A 18 5.48 0.21 22.21
N ASP A 19 4.74 1.29 21.90
CA ASP A 19 5.21 2.68 21.95
C ASP A 19 6.40 2.98 21.00
N TRP A 20 6.59 2.22 19.91
CA TRP A 20 7.71 2.44 18.98
C TRP A 20 7.71 3.83 18.32
N ASP A 21 6.55 4.50 18.27
CA ASP A 21 6.37 5.83 17.71
C ASP A 21 6.23 6.95 18.77
N SER A 22 6.32 6.63 20.07
CA SER A 22 6.02 7.55 21.20
C SER A 22 4.54 8.00 21.33
N TYR A 23 3.62 7.43 20.55
CA TYR A 23 2.19 7.75 20.54
C TYR A 23 1.31 6.52 20.80
N GLN A 24 1.82 5.54 21.56
CA GLN A 24 1.07 4.33 21.90
C GLN A 24 0.75 3.42 20.71
N ALA A 25 1.61 3.42 19.69
CA ALA A 25 1.49 2.43 18.63
C ALA A 25 1.62 1.01 19.20
N LYS A 26 0.65 0.18 18.81
CA LYS A 26 0.64 -1.24 19.11
C LYS A 26 1.71 -1.96 18.28
N PRO A 27 2.27 -3.07 18.79
CA PRO A 27 3.09 -3.97 17.97
C PRO A 27 2.32 -4.50 16.77
N PHE A 28 3.02 -4.71 15.65
CA PHE A 28 2.45 -5.33 14.46
C PHE A 28 2.10 -6.80 14.72
N SER A 29 0.89 -7.20 14.34
CA SER A 29 0.50 -8.61 14.41
C SER A 29 1.03 -9.42 13.22
N LYS A 30 1.20 -10.73 13.42
CA LYS A 30 1.57 -11.65 12.33
C LYS A 30 0.51 -11.70 11.23
N GLU A 31 -0.75 -11.47 11.57
CA GLU A 31 -1.86 -11.49 10.62
C GLU A 31 -1.82 -10.26 9.72
N LEU A 32 -1.59 -9.06 10.28
CA LEU A 32 -1.39 -7.85 9.49
C LEU A 32 -0.23 -7.99 8.50
N ILE A 33 0.93 -8.48 8.98
CA ILE A 33 2.10 -8.70 8.12
C ILE A 33 1.82 -9.75 7.04
N LYS A 34 1.09 -10.82 7.36
CA LYS A 34 0.66 -11.82 6.36
C LYS A 34 -0.23 -11.19 5.29
N ASN A 35 -1.21 -10.37 5.67
CA ASN A 35 -2.10 -9.69 4.73
C ASN A 35 -1.33 -8.73 3.81
N CYS A 36 -0.34 -8.01 4.34
CA CYS A 36 0.54 -7.16 3.56
C CYS A 36 1.38 -7.94 2.53
N ILE A 37 1.91 -9.10 2.93
CA ILE A 37 2.67 -9.99 2.03
C ILE A 37 1.75 -10.56 0.94
N GLU A 38 0.53 -10.99 1.30
CA GLU A 38 -0.47 -11.45 0.33
C GLU A 38 -0.80 -10.37 -0.69
N PHE A 39 -1.01 -9.13 -0.24
CA PHE A 39 -1.18 -7.97 -1.11
C PHE A 39 0.01 -7.77 -2.05
N VAL A 40 1.24 -7.76 -1.55
CA VAL A 40 2.45 -7.60 -2.39
C VAL A 40 2.61 -8.75 -3.39
N SER A 41 2.21 -9.97 -3.03
CA SER A 41 2.36 -11.15 -3.87
C SER A 41 1.55 -11.07 -5.17
N VAL A 42 0.39 -10.41 -5.16
CA VAL A 42 -0.51 -10.29 -6.32
C VAL A 42 -0.23 -9.06 -7.19
N LEU A 43 0.68 -8.18 -6.78
CA LEU A 43 1.12 -7.04 -7.58
C LEU A 43 1.99 -7.50 -8.76
N ASP A 44 1.89 -6.80 -9.89
CA ASP A 44 2.69 -7.15 -11.06
C ASP A 44 4.18 -6.85 -10.86
N GLU A 45 5.04 -7.71 -11.42
CA GLU A 45 6.49 -7.59 -11.27
C GLU A 45 7.07 -6.37 -11.97
N ASP A 46 6.38 -5.80 -12.96
CA ASP A 46 6.83 -4.62 -13.69
C ASP A 46 6.57 -3.31 -12.94
N LEU A 47 5.78 -3.34 -11.86
CA LEU A 47 5.49 -2.16 -11.06
C LEU A 47 6.75 -1.60 -10.37
N ALA A 48 6.73 -0.29 -10.15
CA ALA A 48 7.70 0.37 -9.29
C ALA A 48 7.55 -0.16 -7.85
N GLU A 49 8.67 -0.28 -7.16
CA GLU A 49 8.69 -0.65 -5.75
C GLU A 49 8.05 0.46 -4.90
N PRO A 50 7.11 0.14 -4.00
CA PRO A 50 6.60 1.11 -3.05
C PRO A 50 7.66 1.39 -1.99
N HIS A 51 7.64 2.61 -1.46
CA HIS A 51 8.14 2.82 -0.11
C HIS A 51 7.15 2.19 0.88
N VAL A 52 7.68 1.43 1.85
CA VAL A 52 6.87 0.72 2.84
C VAL A 52 7.28 1.18 4.22
N ALA A 53 6.31 1.74 4.95
CA ALA A 53 6.54 2.33 6.24
C ALA A 53 5.53 1.80 7.28
N PRO A 54 5.95 1.71 8.56
CA PRO A 54 5.03 1.44 9.64
C PRO A 54 4.07 2.64 9.82
N PHE A 55 2.79 2.37 10.02
CA PHE A 55 1.74 3.37 10.26
C PHE A 55 0.98 3.02 11.54
N ASN A 56 0.42 4.00 12.23
CA ASN A 56 -0.28 3.72 13.49
C ASN A 56 -1.51 2.83 13.23
N GLY A 57 -1.46 1.58 13.69
CA GLY A 57 -2.52 0.58 13.44
C GLY A 57 -2.43 -0.16 12.10
N GLY A 58 -1.39 0.08 11.28
CA GLY A 58 -1.29 -0.50 9.94
C GLY A 58 0.05 -0.34 9.24
N VAL A 59 0.09 -0.72 7.97
CA VAL A 59 1.26 -0.53 7.09
C VAL A 59 0.90 0.42 5.97
N LEU A 60 1.75 1.40 5.73
CA LEU A 60 1.65 2.35 4.63
C LEU A 60 2.51 1.88 3.45
N PHE A 61 1.91 1.90 2.26
CA PHE A 61 2.57 1.70 0.98
C PHE A 61 2.45 2.97 0.15
N GLU A 62 3.58 3.52 -0.29
CA GLU A 62 3.62 4.76 -1.05
C GLU A 62 4.27 4.53 -2.41
N TRP A 63 3.63 5.04 -3.44
CA TRP A 63 4.14 5.03 -4.81
C TRP A 63 4.19 6.46 -5.35
N SER A 64 5.40 6.98 -5.62
CA SER A 64 5.54 8.27 -6.29
C SER A 64 5.56 8.13 -7.82
N GLY A 65 4.85 8.96 -8.56
CA GLY A 65 4.69 8.77 -10.02
C GLY A 65 4.18 9.99 -10.77
N GLU A 66 3.37 9.77 -11.81
CA GLU A 66 2.56 10.87 -12.35
C GLU A 66 1.51 11.32 -11.33
N ARG A 67 1.07 10.40 -10.49
CA ARG A 67 0.24 10.65 -9.31
C ARG A 67 0.89 9.89 -8.16
N ASP A 68 0.91 10.51 -6.99
CA ASP A 68 1.32 9.80 -5.79
C ASP A 68 0.13 8.99 -5.29
N LEU A 69 0.40 7.76 -4.86
CA LEU A 69 -0.58 6.87 -4.27
C LEU A 69 -0.06 6.46 -2.90
N GLU A 70 -0.84 6.76 -1.88
CA GLU A 70 -0.66 6.25 -0.52
C GLU A 70 -1.76 5.22 -0.27
N LEU A 71 -1.40 4.06 0.28
CA LEU A 71 -2.30 2.97 0.59
C LEU A 71 -2.01 2.44 1.98
N THR A 72 -3.03 2.41 2.83
CA THR A 72 -2.92 1.93 4.21
C THR A 72 -3.66 0.61 4.36
N ILE A 73 -2.96 -0.39 4.90
CA ILE A 73 -3.54 -1.67 5.32
C ILE A 73 -3.53 -1.70 6.85
N GLU A 74 -4.69 -1.62 7.46
CA GLU A 74 -4.85 -1.72 8.92
C GLU A 74 -5.22 -3.14 9.35
N GLU A 75 -5.05 -3.47 10.63
CA GLU A 75 -5.36 -4.82 11.14
C GLU A 75 -6.87 -5.09 11.22
N GLU A 76 -7.62 -4.17 11.81
CA GLU A 76 -9.01 -4.40 12.25
C GLU A 76 -10.06 -4.17 11.15
N ASP A 77 -9.66 -3.67 9.98
CA ASP A 77 -10.59 -3.28 8.91
C ASP A 77 -10.59 -4.29 7.74
N ASP A 78 -11.74 -4.67 7.19
CA ASP A 78 -11.81 -5.46 5.92
C ASP A 78 -11.53 -4.60 4.69
N PHE A 79 -11.41 -3.30 4.90
CA PHE A 79 -11.08 -2.31 3.90
C PHE A 79 -9.60 -1.92 3.94
N LEU A 80 -9.19 -1.23 2.89
CA LEU A 80 -7.95 -0.47 2.82
C LEU A 80 -8.30 0.95 2.37
N ASP A 81 -7.65 1.92 2.99
CA ASP A 81 -7.75 3.32 2.62
C ASP A 81 -6.66 3.65 1.61
N TYR A 82 -6.99 4.51 0.65
CA TYR A 82 -6.00 5.03 -0.27
C TYR A 82 -6.25 6.50 -0.59
N MET A 83 -5.15 7.20 -0.80
CA MET A 83 -5.12 8.60 -1.17
C MET A 83 -4.34 8.77 -2.46
N LEU A 84 -4.95 9.48 -3.41
CA LEU A 84 -4.33 9.88 -4.67
C LEU A 84 -3.99 11.36 -4.60
N VAL A 85 -2.73 11.69 -4.88
CA VAL A 85 -2.26 13.07 -5.02
C VAL A 85 -1.96 13.32 -6.49
N TYR A 86 -2.69 14.27 -7.08
CA TYR A 86 -2.53 14.66 -8.48
C TYR A 86 -1.44 15.73 -8.64
N PRO A 87 -0.82 15.87 -9.84
CA PRO A 87 0.21 16.89 -10.10
C PRO A 87 -0.20 18.33 -9.79
N ASN A 88 -1.50 18.63 -9.85
CA ASN A 88 -2.03 19.96 -9.56
C ASN A 88 -2.27 20.20 -8.06
N GLY A 89 -1.88 19.25 -7.20
CA GLY A 89 -2.09 19.29 -5.76
C GLY A 89 -3.48 18.85 -5.30
N ASN A 90 -4.38 18.46 -6.22
CA ASN A 90 -5.66 17.88 -5.81
C ASN A 90 -5.44 16.54 -5.12
N ILE A 91 -6.28 16.26 -4.13
CA ILE A 91 -6.27 15.02 -3.37
C ILE A 91 -7.61 14.31 -3.55
N SER A 92 -7.57 12.99 -3.72
CA SER A 92 -8.76 12.14 -3.71
C SER A 92 -8.54 10.99 -2.75
N GLU A 93 -9.35 10.92 -1.72
CA GLU A 93 -9.38 9.83 -0.74
C GLU A 93 -10.50 8.86 -1.08
N SER A 94 -10.24 7.57 -0.92
CA SER A 94 -11.26 6.54 -1.10
C SER A 94 -10.84 5.26 -0.38
N ARG A 95 -11.71 4.26 -0.44
CA ARG A 95 -11.60 3.02 0.30
C ARG A 95 -12.08 1.86 -0.58
N THR A 96 -11.43 0.72 -0.49
CA THR A 96 -11.88 -0.51 -1.16
C THR A 96 -11.67 -1.73 -0.27
N TYR A 97 -12.29 -2.86 -0.63
CA TYR A 97 -12.14 -4.10 0.13
C TYR A 97 -10.76 -4.71 -0.09
N LYS A 98 -10.15 -5.24 0.98
CA LYS A 98 -8.90 -6.01 0.92
C LYS A 98 -8.97 -7.14 -0.11
N LYS A 99 -10.11 -7.80 -0.26
CA LYS A 99 -10.24 -8.92 -1.22
C LYS A 99 -10.22 -8.50 -2.70
N ASP A 100 -10.26 -7.20 -3.00
CA ASP A 100 -10.30 -6.67 -4.36
C ASP A 100 -8.91 -6.29 -4.90
N TRP A 101 -7.95 -7.19 -4.72
CA TRP A 101 -6.56 -6.96 -5.11
C TRP A 101 -6.36 -6.66 -6.60
N LYS A 102 -7.23 -7.19 -7.48
CA LYS A 102 -7.15 -6.96 -8.92
C LYS A 102 -7.40 -5.50 -9.29
N ASN A 103 -8.32 -4.83 -8.61
CA ASN A 103 -8.61 -3.42 -8.88
C ASN A 103 -7.49 -2.51 -8.34
N LEU A 104 -6.81 -2.91 -7.27
CA LEU A 104 -5.63 -2.17 -6.77
C LEU A 104 -4.44 -2.20 -7.74
N ASN A 105 -4.19 -3.34 -8.37
CA ASN A 105 -3.13 -3.44 -9.37
C ASN A 105 -3.36 -2.46 -10.55
N LYS A 106 -4.61 -2.34 -11.02
CA LYS A 106 -5.00 -1.33 -12.03
C LYS A 106 -4.79 0.09 -11.53
N LEU A 107 -5.21 0.38 -10.30
CA LEU A 107 -5.04 1.69 -9.69
C LEU A 107 -3.56 2.10 -9.62
N ILE A 108 -2.68 1.20 -9.18
CA ILE A 108 -1.24 1.47 -9.11
C ILE A 108 -0.67 1.73 -10.52
N LYS A 109 -1.07 0.93 -11.53
CA LYS A 109 -0.67 1.16 -12.93
C LYS A 109 -1.14 2.50 -13.47
N TYR A 110 -2.38 2.89 -13.18
CA TYR A 110 -2.93 4.19 -13.53
C TYR A 110 -2.11 5.34 -12.91
N CYS A 111 -1.75 5.24 -11.63
CA CYS A 111 -0.93 6.25 -10.94
C CYS A 111 0.46 6.42 -11.56
N LYS A 112 1.00 5.35 -12.17
CA LYS A 112 2.29 5.36 -12.87
C LYS A 112 2.21 5.78 -14.34
N GLY A 113 1.03 6.21 -14.83
CA GLY A 113 0.86 6.62 -16.23
C GLY A 113 0.89 5.45 -17.23
N ARG A 114 0.77 4.21 -16.75
CA ARG A 114 0.85 3.00 -17.60
C ARG A 114 -0.49 2.54 -18.17
N GLU A 115 -1.60 3.06 -17.67
CA GLU A 115 -2.91 2.90 -18.32
C GLU A 115 -3.29 4.18 -19.06
N ASN A 116 -2.73 4.36 -20.26
CA ASN A 116 -3.30 5.19 -21.32
C ASN A 116 -3.37 4.34 -22.59
N GLY A 117 -4.36 3.44 -22.63
CA GLY A 117 -4.64 2.58 -23.80
C GLY A 117 -6.11 2.30 -24.05
N GLY A 118 -7.03 2.88 -23.26
CA GLY A 118 -8.46 2.82 -23.50
C GLY A 118 -8.95 4.18 -23.97
N LYS A 119 -8.85 4.46 -25.27
CA LYS A 119 -9.84 5.34 -25.90
C LYS A 119 -11.18 4.64 -25.73
N SER A 120 -12.07 5.23 -24.93
CA SER A 120 -13.49 4.95 -25.09
C SER A 120 -13.92 5.71 -26.33
N ASP A 121 -14.26 4.96 -27.38
CA ASP A 121 -14.94 5.45 -28.58
C ASP A 121 -16.29 6.09 -28.24
#